data_AF-J4KKR0-F1
#
_entry.id   AF-J4KKR0-F1
#
_cell.length_a   1.000
_cell.length_b   1.000
_cell.length_c   1.000
_cell.angle_alpha   90.00
_cell.angle_beta   90.00
_cell.angle_gamma   90.00
#
_symmetry.space_group_name_H-M   'P 1'
#
loop_
_entity.id
_entity.type
_entity.pdbx_description
1 polymer ?
#
loop_
_entity_poly.entity_id
_entity_poly.type
_entity_poly.pdbx_seq_one_letter_code
_entity_poly.pdbx_strand_id
1 'polypeptide(L)'
;MRERFLQSRMWLIEEAKGHAGRHDLSSAITKLEGGAQSKMKQVTAINQFTLALFSMSAHDWPRMRKYFLHCVEVNTWSAGLYYYMACAASLELYRDASGETSTKKKFMVRQLPFETFVQRKVQKWEARRQELGVDLADAVAVSPAVEMMFAWSGPKWMAPRELEKAQECLAWSRLTAPADKLEKLKERDELGVRAVCLTSILRGCNRLDEARELLEVEVLSHDRSMFKGSHKEDYVVPAAIHEVAATAWAECGQPPASLDAAQTEVYQRTKVKKCEEKLEKARVWEAYVLDARMGMRIQCGLATLAWYRKKKGWAA
;
A
#
# COMPACT_ATOMS: atom_id res chain seq x y z
N MET A 1 1.08 0.04 -33.66
CA MET A 1 0.75 1.09 -32.67
C MET A 1 2.01 1.85 -32.22
N ARG A 2 3.05 1.18 -31.69
CA ARG A 2 4.33 1.82 -31.32
C ARG A 2 5.01 2.58 -32.47
N GLU A 3 5.02 1.99 -33.66
CA GLU A 3 5.53 2.61 -34.90
C GLU A 3 4.75 3.86 -35.32
N ARG A 4 3.46 3.97 -34.92
CA ARG A 4 2.60 5.12 -35.26
C ARG A 4 2.76 6.30 -34.30
N PHE A 5 3.20 6.06 -33.06
CA PHE A 5 3.28 7.11 -32.02
C PHE A 5 4.58 7.01 -31.22
N LEU A 6 5.72 7.04 -31.92
CA LEU A 6 7.06 6.85 -31.36
C LEU A 6 7.41 7.82 -30.21
N GLN A 7 6.80 9.01 -30.19
CA GLN A 7 7.03 10.06 -29.19
C GLN A 7 5.88 10.20 -28.16
N SER A 8 4.88 9.32 -28.18
CA SER A 8 3.74 9.44 -27.27
C SER A 8 4.14 9.12 -25.83
N ARG A 9 4.04 10.14 -24.98
CA ARG A 9 4.34 9.99 -23.55
C ARG A 9 3.42 9.02 -22.84
N MET A 10 2.15 8.93 -23.25
CA MET A 10 1.21 7.96 -22.69
C MET A 10 1.64 6.52 -22.98
N TRP A 11 2.22 6.26 -24.15
CA TRP A 11 2.73 4.93 -24.47
C TRP A 11 3.93 4.55 -23.60
N LEU A 12 4.85 5.49 -23.37
CA LEU A 12 5.98 5.28 -22.46
C LEU A 12 5.51 4.95 -21.03
N ILE A 13 4.44 5.59 -20.56
CA ILE A 13 3.86 5.31 -19.25
C ILE A 13 3.31 3.88 -19.18
N GLU A 14 2.57 3.43 -20.20
CA GLU A 14 2.05 2.06 -20.23
C GLU A 14 3.17 1.01 -20.37
N GLU A 15 4.20 1.29 -21.17
CA GLU A 15 5.38 0.41 -21.28
C GLU A 15 6.10 0.29 -19.92
N ALA A 16 6.29 1.41 -19.22
CA ALA A 16 6.87 1.43 -17.88
C ALA A 16 6.02 0.65 -16.86
N LYS A 17 4.69 0.78 -16.89
CA LYS A 17 3.79 -0.06 -16.07
C LYS A 17 3.94 -1.54 -16.41
N GLY A 18 4.18 -1.88 -17.67
CA GLY A 18 4.51 -3.25 -18.10
C GLY A 18 5.83 -3.76 -17.50
N HIS A 19 6.88 -2.94 -17.44
CA HIS A 19 8.12 -3.28 -16.74
C HIS A 19 7.89 -3.49 -15.24
N ALA A 20 7.20 -2.56 -14.58
CA ALA A 20 6.88 -2.68 -13.16
C ALA A 20 6.02 -3.92 -12.85
N GLY A 21 5.08 -4.27 -13.73
CA GLY A 21 4.27 -5.50 -13.62
C GLY A 21 5.07 -6.79 -13.77
N ARG A 22 6.30 -6.74 -14.28
CA ARG A 22 7.26 -7.85 -14.33
C ARG A 22 8.33 -7.76 -13.24
N HIS A 23 8.06 -6.97 -12.20
CA HIS A 23 8.98 -6.76 -11.08
C HIS A 23 10.30 -6.05 -11.46
N ASP A 24 10.30 -5.31 -12.57
CA ASP A 24 11.44 -4.52 -13.04
C ASP A 24 11.19 -3.02 -12.85
N LEU A 25 11.24 -2.60 -11.58
CA LEU A 25 11.07 -1.19 -11.19
C LEU A 25 12.21 -0.30 -11.71
N SER A 26 13.42 -0.83 -11.83
CA SER A 26 14.58 -0.07 -12.32
C SER A 26 14.35 0.39 -13.76
N SER A 27 14.05 -0.54 -14.68
CA SER A 27 13.75 -0.19 -16.07
C SER A 27 12.50 0.66 -16.19
N ALA A 28 11.47 0.40 -15.36
CA ALA A 28 10.25 1.21 -15.34
C ALA A 28 10.56 2.69 -15.01
N ILE A 29 11.41 2.93 -14.00
CA ILE A 29 11.82 4.28 -13.60
C ILE A 29 12.67 4.93 -14.69
N THR A 30 13.72 4.26 -15.18
CA THR A 30 14.58 4.79 -16.25
C THR A 30 13.77 5.15 -17.49
N LYS A 31 12.79 4.32 -17.84
CA LYS A 31 11.89 4.58 -18.97
C LYS A 31 11.06 5.85 -18.80
N LEU A 32 10.55 6.09 -17.59
CA LEU A 32 9.76 7.28 -17.26
C LEU A 32 10.62 8.53 -17.04
N GLU A 33 11.90 8.41 -16.70
CA GLU A 33 12.81 9.56 -16.63
C GLU A 33 13.30 9.96 -18.04
N GLY A 34 13.43 9.00 -18.95
CA GLY A 34 13.82 9.23 -20.34
C GLY A 34 12.70 9.77 -21.26
N GLY A 35 13.07 9.97 -22.53
CA GLY A 35 12.16 10.37 -23.61
C GLY A 35 11.74 11.86 -23.58
N ALA A 36 11.08 12.30 -24.66
CA ALA A 36 10.57 13.66 -24.76
C ALA A 36 9.47 13.93 -23.71
N GLN A 37 9.49 15.14 -23.13
CA GLN A 37 8.45 15.59 -22.21
C GLN A 37 7.16 15.90 -22.98
N SER A 38 6.01 15.62 -22.35
CA SER A 38 4.72 15.98 -22.94
C SER A 38 4.47 17.48 -22.84
N LYS A 39 3.91 18.07 -23.90
CA LYS A 39 3.40 19.46 -23.87
C LYS A 39 2.11 19.59 -23.03
N MET A 40 1.42 18.48 -22.75
CA MET A 40 0.19 18.47 -21.96
C MET A 40 0.48 18.28 -20.47
N LYS A 41 0.13 19.27 -19.65
CA LYS A 41 0.31 19.24 -18.18
C LYS A 41 -0.28 18.00 -17.51
N GLN A 42 -1.46 17.55 -17.96
CA GLN A 42 -2.12 16.35 -17.43
C GLN A 42 -1.26 15.08 -17.63
N VAL A 43 -0.67 14.91 -18.81
CA VAL A 43 0.19 13.76 -19.11
C VAL A 43 1.48 13.82 -18.31
N THR A 44 2.04 15.03 -18.16
CA THR A 44 3.20 15.25 -17.27
C THR A 44 2.83 14.88 -15.84
N ALA A 45 1.69 15.32 -15.31
CA ALA A 45 1.23 14.97 -13.96
C ALA A 45 1.13 13.45 -13.75
N ILE A 46 0.52 12.72 -14.71
CA ILE A 46 0.43 11.25 -14.65
C ILE A 46 1.83 10.62 -14.65
N ASN A 47 2.74 11.11 -15.48
CA ASN A 47 4.12 10.63 -15.53
C ASN A 47 4.84 10.81 -14.20
N GLN A 48 4.80 12.03 -13.63
CA GLN A 48 5.46 12.35 -12.36
C GLN A 48 4.87 11.54 -11.21
N PHE A 49 3.54 11.39 -11.18
CA PHE A 49 2.88 10.58 -10.16
C PHE A 49 3.25 9.10 -10.28
N THR A 50 3.33 8.56 -11.51
CA THR A 50 3.75 7.17 -11.75
C THR A 50 5.22 6.96 -11.35
N LEU A 51 6.11 7.89 -11.69
CA LEU A 51 7.50 7.90 -11.22
C LEU A 51 7.59 7.87 -9.71
N ALA A 52 6.81 8.70 -9.03
CA ALA A 52 6.80 8.79 -7.58
C ALA A 52 6.32 7.48 -6.92
N LEU A 53 5.28 6.83 -7.48
CA LEU A 53 4.80 5.53 -7.00
C LEU A 53 5.80 4.39 -7.23
N PHE A 54 6.48 4.35 -8.37
CA PHE A 54 7.51 3.35 -8.64
C PHE A 54 8.75 3.58 -7.79
N SER A 55 9.15 4.84 -7.57
CA SER A 55 10.25 5.19 -6.67
C SER A 55 9.94 4.82 -5.24
N MET A 56 8.70 5.06 -4.78
CA MET A 56 8.22 4.60 -3.48
C MET A 56 8.34 3.07 -3.38
N SER A 57 7.85 2.33 -4.38
CA SER A 57 7.89 0.87 -4.37
C SER A 57 9.32 0.30 -4.47
N ALA A 58 10.23 1.05 -5.09
CA ALA A 58 11.66 0.75 -5.15
C ALA A 58 12.42 1.18 -3.88
N HIS A 59 11.75 1.84 -2.93
CA HIS A 59 12.35 2.39 -1.72
C HIS A 59 13.49 3.40 -2.03
N ASP A 60 13.36 4.12 -3.14
CA ASP A 60 14.22 5.25 -3.49
C ASP A 60 13.57 6.53 -2.97
N TRP A 61 13.84 6.81 -1.69
CA TRP A 61 13.25 7.93 -0.98
C TRP A 61 13.62 9.30 -1.54
N PRO A 62 14.88 9.56 -1.97
CA PRO A 62 15.22 10.82 -2.62
C PRO A 62 14.40 11.04 -3.90
N ARG A 63 14.29 10.02 -4.76
CA ARG A 63 13.53 10.10 -6.02
C ARG A 63 12.03 10.22 -5.76
N MET A 64 11.50 9.46 -4.80
CA MET A 64 10.11 9.54 -4.34
C MET A 64 9.77 10.97 -3.89
N ARG A 65 10.59 11.54 -3.00
CA ARG A 65 10.40 12.90 -2.49
C ARG A 65 10.41 13.93 -3.61
N LYS A 66 11.41 13.87 -4.50
CA LYS A 66 11.55 14.77 -5.65
C LYS A 66 10.28 14.77 -6.51
N TYR A 67 9.79 13.60 -6.89
CA TYR A 67 8.66 13.52 -7.82
C TYR A 67 7.31 13.82 -7.19
N PHE A 68 7.09 13.51 -5.91
CA PHE A 68 5.88 13.97 -5.23
C PHE A 68 5.86 15.49 -5.02
N LEU A 69 6.99 16.13 -4.73
CA LEU A 69 7.05 17.59 -4.68
C LEU A 69 6.77 18.20 -6.06
N HIS A 70 7.32 17.64 -7.12
CA HIS A 70 7.02 18.09 -8.48
C HIS A 70 5.53 17.89 -8.84
N CYS A 71 4.86 16.84 -8.34
CA CYS A 71 3.42 16.67 -8.51
C CYS A 71 2.60 17.85 -7.96
N VAL A 72 3.07 18.54 -6.92
CA VAL A 72 2.40 19.75 -6.38
C VAL A 72 2.41 20.90 -7.40
N GLU A 73 3.48 21.02 -8.18
CA GLU A 73 3.64 22.11 -9.16
C GLU A 73 2.82 21.87 -10.43
N VAL A 74 2.63 20.60 -10.81
CA VAL A 74 2.02 20.21 -12.08
C VAL A 74 0.59 19.68 -11.95
N ASN A 75 0.10 19.42 -10.73
CA ASN A 75 -1.21 18.84 -10.49
C ASN A 75 -1.92 19.43 -9.27
N THR A 76 -3.21 19.72 -9.42
CA THR A 76 -4.09 20.26 -8.37
C THR A 76 -4.90 19.17 -7.66
N TRP A 77 -4.69 17.89 -7.97
CA TRP A 77 -5.50 16.80 -7.43
C TRP A 77 -5.50 16.70 -5.89
N SER A 78 -4.33 16.75 -5.24
CA SER A 78 -4.22 16.82 -3.77
C SER A 78 -2.81 17.21 -3.33
N ALA A 79 -2.59 18.50 -3.08
CA ALA A 79 -1.32 18.98 -2.56
C ALA A 79 -1.00 18.40 -1.16
N GLY A 80 -2.02 18.26 -0.29
CA GLY A 80 -1.85 17.65 1.03
C GLY A 80 -1.31 16.23 0.96
N LEU A 81 -1.84 15.40 0.06
CA LEU A 81 -1.33 14.05 -0.16
C LEU A 81 0.11 14.06 -0.69
N TYR A 82 0.41 14.90 -1.69
CA TYR A 82 1.76 14.94 -2.26
C TYR A 82 2.81 15.36 -1.22
N TYR A 83 2.50 16.34 -0.38
CA TYR A 83 3.37 16.71 0.73
C TYR A 83 3.46 15.61 1.78
N TYR A 84 2.36 14.93 2.11
CA TYR A 84 2.40 13.77 2.99
C TYR A 84 3.34 12.68 2.47
N MET A 85 3.28 12.35 1.18
CA MET A 85 4.16 11.37 0.55
C MET A 85 5.62 11.82 0.56
N ALA A 86 5.89 13.10 0.27
CA ALA A 86 7.23 13.67 0.36
C ALA A 86 7.78 13.68 1.80
N CYS A 87 6.91 13.89 2.79
CA CYS A 87 7.23 13.77 4.21
C CYS A 87 7.49 12.33 4.62
N ALA A 88 6.70 11.37 4.14
CA ALA A 88 6.91 9.94 4.38
C ALA A 88 8.30 9.52 3.86
N ALA A 89 8.68 9.96 2.65
CA ALA A 89 10.02 9.74 2.13
C ALA A 89 11.11 10.41 2.99
N SER A 90 10.85 11.62 3.50
CA SER A 90 11.79 12.32 4.39
C SER A 90 11.93 11.65 5.76
N LEU A 91 10.85 11.02 6.27
CA LEU A 91 10.89 10.23 7.49
C LEU A 91 11.68 8.94 7.30
N GLU A 92 11.50 8.24 6.18
CA GLU A 92 12.30 7.05 5.89
C GLU A 92 13.77 7.40 5.69
N LEU A 93 14.07 8.51 5.01
CA LEU A 93 15.42 9.06 4.95
C LEU A 93 15.97 9.38 6.34
N TYR A 94 15.16 9.98 7.23
CA TYR A 94 15.59 10.25 8.60
C TYR A 94 15.90 8.97 9.36
N ARG A 95 15.06 7.93 9.26
CA ARG A 95 15.29 6.63 9.91
C ARG A 95 16.51 5.89 9.35
N ASP A 96 16.68 5.91 8.03
CA ASP A 96 17.88 5.36 7.37
C ASP A 96 19.12 6.14 7.76
N ALA A 97 18.99 7.47 7.83
CA ALA A 97 20.07 8.36 8.16
C ALA A 97 20.35 8.39 9.65
N SER A 98 19.50 7.98 10.60
CA SER A 98 19.72 8.13 12.05
C SER A 98 20.92 7.34 12.64
N GLY A 99 21.83 6.85 11.78
CA GLY A 99 23.27 6.74 12.07
C GLY A 99 24.11 8.02 11.82
N GLU A 100 23.53 9.15 11.42
CA GLU A 100 24.08 10.47 11.06
C GLU A 100 22.96 11.49 10.66
N THR A 101 22.88 12.59 11.41
CA THR A 101 21.70 13.46 11.59
C THR A 101 21.43 14.48 10.45
N SER A 102 20.15 14.72 10.04
CA SER A 102 19.70 16.06 9.56
C SER A 102 18.18 16.33 9.43
N THR A 103 17.82 17.51 9.97
CA THR A 103 16.75 18.55 9.84
C THR A 103 15.47 18.43 8.98
N LYS A 104 14.34 18.96 9.52
CA LYS A 104 12.95 18.96 9.00
C LYS A 104 12.41 20.36 8.62
N LYS A 105 11.39 20.42 7.74
CA LYS A 105 10.53 21.60 7.42
C LYS A 105 9.03 21.25 7.44
N LYS A 106 8.17 22.20 7.84
CA LYS A 106 6.71 22.09 8.09
C LYS A 106 5.83 22.36 6.84
N PHE A 107 4.64 21.75 6.80
CA PHE A 107 3.61 21.88 5.74
C PHE A 107 2.23 22.28 6.31
N MET A 108 1.41 22.98 5.50
CA MET A 108 -0.05 23.18 5.69
C MET A 108 -0.76 23.31 4.33
N VAL A 109 -1.87 22.57 4.09
CA VAL A 109 -2.88 22.78 3.00
C VAL A 109 -4.27 22.19 3.42
N ARG A 110 -5.35 22.58 2.69
CA ARG A 110 -6.83 22.53 2.88
C ARG A 110 -7.55 21.63 1.84
N GLN A 111 -8.83 21.24 2.02
CA GLN A 111 -9.38 19.90 2.35
C GLN A 111 -9.79 19.11 1.08
N LEU A 112 -9.41 17.82 1.00
CA LEU A 112 -9.79 16.79 -0.01
C LEU A 112 -9.90 15.41 0.68
N PRO A 113 -10.45 14.34 0.06
CA PRO A 113 -10.68 13.03 0.73
C PRO A 113 -9.41 12.40 1.35
N PHE A 114 -8.28 12.45 0.64
CA PHE A 114 -6.99 12.05 1.20
C PHE A 114 -6.47 13.00 2.27
N GLU A 115 -6.92 14.25 2.30
CA GLU A 115 -6.56 15.15 3.40
C GLU A 115 -7.23 14.75 4.70
N THR A 116 -8.40 14.12 4.69
CA THR A 116 -8.98 13.60 5.94
C THR A 116 -8.07 12.51 6.52
N PHE A 117 -7.59 11.60 5.67
CA PHE A 117 -6.59 10.60 6.07
C PHE A 117 -5.30 11.26 6.60
N VAL A 118 -4.71 12.17 5.83
CA VAL A 118 -3.46 12.85 6.21
C VAL A 118 -3.63 13.66 7.50
N GLN A 119 -4.74 14.39 7.64
CA GLN A 119 -5.05 15.18 8.83
C GLN A 119 -5.20 14.28 10.05
N ARG A 120 -5.95 13.17 9.95
CA ARG A 120 -6.09 12.19 11.04
C ARG A 120 -4.75 11.59 11.45
N LYS A 121 -3.89 11.23 10.49
CA LYS A 121 -2.54 10.71 10.75
C LYS A 121 -1.66 11.71 11.48
N VAL A 122 -1.59 12.95 10.98
CA VAL A 122 -0.80 14.00 11.62
C VAL A 122 -1.34 14.34 13.02
N GLN A 123 -2.66 14.39 13.20
CA GLN A 123 -3.27 14.60 14.51
C GLN A 123 -2.95 13.45 15.49
N LYS A 124 -3.02 12.20 15.04
CA LYS A 124 -2.63 11.02 15.83
C LYS A 124 -1.17 11.12 16.26
N TRP A 125 -0.27 11.44 15.33
CA TRP A 125 1.15 11.58 15.65
C TRP A 125 1.43 12.76 16.58
N GLU A 126 0.75 13.90 16.43
CA GLU A 126 0.93 15.06 17.30
C GLU A 126 0.39 14.79 18.72
N ALA A 127 -0.76 14.11 18.85
CA ALA A 127 -1.29 13.69 20.15
C ALA A 127 -0.30 12.75 20.86
N ARG A 128 0.22 11.75 20.14
CA ARG A 128 1.20 10.81 20.67
C ARG A 128 2.54 11.47 21.00
N ARG A 129 2.98 12.42 20.17
CA ARG A 129 4.18 13.23 20.43
C ARG A 129 4.09 13.94 21.77
N GLN A 130 2.93 14.53 22.07
CA GLN A 130 2.67 15.21 23.34
C GLN A 130 2.60 14.22 24.50
N GLU A 131 1.88 13.11 24.34
CA GLU A 131 1.75 12.06 25.36
C GLU A 131 3.09 11.43 25.75
N LEU A 132 3.92 11.11 24.76
CA LEU A 132 5.20 10.43 24.96
C LEU A 132 6.36 11.41 25.18
N GLY A 133 6.19 12.71 24.94
CA GLY A 133 7.25 13.70 25.01
C GLY A 133 8.43 13.35 24.09
N VAL A 134 8.16 13.07 22.82
CA VAL A 134 9.16 12.73 21.78
C VAL A 134 9.10 13.71 20.61
N ASP A 135 10.00 13.60 19.62
CA ASP A 135 9.81 14.32 18.35
C ASP A 135 8.66 13.66 17.56
N LEU A 136 7.99 14.45 16.71
CA LEU A 136 6.98 13.97 15.78
C LEU A 136 7.47 12.78 14.92
N ALA A 137 8.76 12.72 14.53
CA ALA A 137 9.26 11.54 13.78
C ALA A 137 9.26 10.27 14.62
N ASP A 138 9.57 10.38 15.90
CA ASP A 138 9.62 9.26 16.85
C ASP A 138 8.21 8.85 17.31
N ALA A 139 7.24 9.75 17.19
CA ALA A 139 5.83 9.43 17.38
C ALA A 139 5.25 8.58 16.22
N VAL A 140 5.91 8.53 15.06
CA VAL A 140 5.44 7.68 13.97
C VAL A 140 5.85 6.24 14.24
N ALA A 141 4.85 5.36 14.35
CA ALA A 141 5.03 3.92 14.51
C ALA A 141 5.19 3.26 13.13
N VAL A 142 4.10 2.82 12.51
CA VAL A 142 4.16 2.18 11.18
C VAL A 142 4.67 3.15 10.11
N SER A 143 5.52 2.67 9.21
CA SER A 143 6.03 3.46 8.07
C SER A 143 4.89 4.01 7.22
N PRO A 144 4.73 5.34 7.13
CA PRO A 144 3.74 5.97 6.27
C PRO A 144 3.98 5.67 4.79
N ALA A 145 5.24 5.47 4.40
CA ALA A 145 5.58 5.10 3.03
C ALA A 145 5.06 3.70 2.71
N VAL A 146 5.30 2.71 3.58
CA VAL A 146 4.80 1.33 3.39
C VAL A 146 3.28 1.26 3.48
N GLU A 147 2.66 2.04 4.38
CA GLU A 147 1.20 2.16 4.43
C GLU A 147 0.64 2.70 3.11
N MET A 148 1.32 3.66 2.48
CA MET A 148 0.95 4.17 1.16
C MET A 148 1.27 3.20 0.02
N MET A 149 2.30 2.36 0.16
CA MET A 149 2.49 1.21 -0.73
C MET A 149 1.30 0.25 -0.64
N PHE A 150 0.85 -0.08 0.57
CA PHE A 150 -0.37 -0.87 0.75
C PHE A 150 -1.55 -0.19 0.08
N ALA A 151 -1.79 1.10 0.35
CA ALA A 151 -2.89 1.89 -0.19
C ALA A 151 -2.82 2.05 -1.72
N TRP A 152 -1.65 1.95 -2.36
CA TRP A 152 -1.51 1.97 -3.83
C TRP A 152 -1.30 0.61 -4.50
N SER A 153 -1.34 -0.48 -3.74
CA SER A 153 -1.02 -1.84 -4.21
C SER A 153 0.42 -1.96 -4.73
N GLY A 154 1.35 -1.23 -4.12
CA GLY A 154 2.79 -1.24 -4.42
C GLY A 154 3.43 -2.62 -4.45
N PRO A 155 3.12 -3.56 -3.52
CA PRO A 155 3.72 -4.90 -3.52
C PRO A 155 3.59 -5.68 -4.83
N LYS A 156 2.60 -5.37 -5.68
CA LYS A 156 2.44 -6.03 -6.98
C LYS A 156 3.56 -5.71 -7.99
N TRP A 157 4.33 -4.65 -7.75
CA TRP A 157 5.43 -4.22 -8.62
C TRP A 157 6.81 -4.59 -8.08
N MET A 158 6.89 -5.04 -6.83
CA MET A 158 8.14 -5.26 -6.12
C MET A 158 8.71 -6.63 -6.48
N ALA A 159 10.04 -6.71 -6.66
CA ALA A 159 10.74 -7.99 -6.68
C ALA A 159 11.06 -8.42 -5.23
N PRO A 160 11.63 -9.63 -5.02
CA PRO A 160 11.94 -10.12 -3.66
C PRO A 160 12.74 -9.12 -2.81
N ARG A 161 13.77 -8.48 -3.39
CA ARG A 161 14.59 -7.48 -2.69
C ARG A 161 13.78 -6.28 -2.19
N GLU A 162 12.82 -5.78 -2.99
CA GLU A 162 11.99 -4.65 -2.57
C GLU A 162 10.96 -5.09 -1.53
N LEU A 163 10.45 -6.33 -1.60
CA LEU A 163 9.56 -6.89 -0.59
C LEU A 163 10.27 -7.10 0.76
N GLU A 164 11.52 -7.56 0.75
CA GLU A 164 12.36 -7.66 1.95
C GLU A 164 12.58 -6.29 2.57
N LYS A 165 12.97 -5.29 1.78
CA LYS A 165 13.12 -3.91 2.27
C LYS A 165 11.82 -3.33 2.82
N ALA A 166 10.67 -3.67 2.23
CA ALA A 166 9.37 -3.25 2.76
C ALA A 166 9.08 -3.88 4.14
N GLN A 167 9.48 -5.13 4.36
CA GLN A 167 9.39 -5.78 5.67
C GLN A 167 10.31 -5.13 6.69
N GLU A 168 11.55 -4.82 6.31
CA GLU A 168 12.50 -4.08 7.16
C GLU A 168 11.90 -2.74 7.57
N CYS A 169 11.23 -2.03 6.66
CA CYS A 169 10.55 -0.77 6.96
C CYS A 169 9.37 -0.87 7.93
N LEU A 170 8.87 -2.07 8.18
CA LEU A 170 7.86 -2.34 9.20
C LEU A 170 8.47 -2.91 10.49
N ALA A 171 9.79 -3.05 10.58
CA ALA A 171 10.44 -3.57 11.78
C ALA A 171 10.42 -2.52 12.89
N TRP A 172 9.96 -2.91 14.07
CA TRP A 172 9.97 -2.06 15.26
C TRP A 172 11.38 -1.59 15.63
N SER A 173 12.40 -2.39 15.33
CA SER A 173 13.81 -2.06 15.54
C SER A 173 14.32 -0.88 14.71
N ARG A 174 13.62 -0.47 13.63
CA ARG A 174 13.97 0.72 12.85
C ARG A 174 13.44 2.03 13.44
N LEU A 175 12.61 1.96 14.48
CA LEU A 175 12.10 3.18 15.11
C LEU A 175 13.21 3.87 15.88
N THR A 176 13.28 5.19 15.71
CA THR A 176 14.24 6.08 16.36
C THR A 176 13.78 6.55 17.74
N ALA A 177 12.56 6.18 18.14
CA ALA A 177 12.02 6.49 19.44
C ALA A 177 12.86 5.84 20.57
N PRO A 178 12.97 6.50 21.74
CA PRO A 178 13.62 5.93 22.91
C PRO A 178 13.08 4.53 23.26
N ALA A 179 13.96 3.61 23.63
CA ALA A 179 13.63 2.20 23.87
C ALA A 179 12.54 2.01 24.94
N ASP A 180 12.50 2.87 25.96
CA ASP A 180 11.50 2.89 27.03
C ASP A 180 10.09 3.26 26.52
N LYS A 181 9.99 3.91 25.35
CA LYS A 181 8.74 4.38 24.76
C LYS A 181 8.25 3.49 23.62
N LEU A 182 9.10 2.60 23.10
CA LEU A 182 8.81 1.78 21.93
C LEU A 182 7.63 0.82 22.15
N GLU A 183 7.47 0.27 23.35
CA GLU A 183 6.31 -0.59 23.68
C GLU A 183 4.99 0.17 23.64
N LYS A 184 4.99 1.47 23.99
CA LYS A 184 3.79 2.32 23.90
C LYS A 184 3.40 2.61 22.45
N LEU A 185 4.32 2.47 21.49
CA LEU A 185 4.03 2.61 20.07
C LEU A 185 3.34 1.36 19.49
N LYS A 186 3.48 0.21 20.14
CA LYS A 186 2.87 -1.06 19.73
C LYS A 186 1.44 -1.22 20.26
N GLU A 187 0.66 -0.14 20.18
CA GLU A 187 -0.76 -0.21 20.51
C GLU A 187 -1.53 -1.09 19.49
N ARG A 188 -2.69 -1.61 19.91
CA ARG A 188 -3.50 -2.53 19.10
C ARG A 188 -3.79 -1.99 17.70
N ASP A 189 -4.07 -0.70 17.60
CA ASP A 189 -4.34 -0.03 16.33
C ASP A 189 -3.12 -0.07 15.38
N GLU A 190 -1.93 0.28 15.87
CA GLU A 190 -0.68 0.25 15.09
C GLU A 190 -0.26 -1.19 14.71
N LEU A 191 -0.47 -2.15 15.61
CA LEU A 191 -0.30 -3.58 15.30
C LEU A 191 -1.20 -4.00 14.14
N GLY A 192 -2.45 -3.55 14.13
CA GLY A 192 -3.39 -3.82 13.03
C GLY A 192 -2.99 -3.15 11.71
N VAL A 193 -2.60 -1.88 11.74
CA VAL A 193 -2.08 -1.17 10.55
C VAL A 193 -0.86 -1.89 9.98
N ARG A 194 0.09 -2.29 10.85
CA ARG A 194 1.27 -3.06 10.47
C ARG A 194 0.87 -4.40 9.87
N ALA A 195 -0.05 -5.13 10.51
CA ALA A 195 -0.48 -6.46 10.09
C ALA A 195 -1.08 -6.43 8.68
N VAL A 196 -1.94 -5.45 8.37
CA VAL A 196 -2.52 -5.29 7.02
C VAL A 196 -1.44 -5.01 5.97
N CYS A 197 -0.49 -4.11 6.26
CA CYS A 197 0.59 -3.80 5.33
C CYS A 197 1.52 -5.00 5.11
N LEU A 198 1.96 -5.62 6.20
CA LEU A 198 2.86 -6.77 6.18
C LEU A 198 2.22 -7.98 5.49
N THR A 199 0.92 -8.21 5.68
CA THR A 199 0.20 -9.29 4.99
C THR A 199 0.23 -9.13 3.48
N SER A 200 0.07 -7.90 2.98
CA SER A 200 0.16 -7.62 1.55
C SER A 200 1.55 -7.93 0.99
N ILE A 201 2.60 -7.69 1.78
CA ILE A 201 4.00 -7.98 1.44
C ILE A 201 4.28 -9.48 1.51
N LEU A 202 3.87 -10.17 2.58
CA LEU A 202 3.99 -11.61 2.74
C LEU A 202 3.31 -12.38 1.59
N ARG A 203 2.13 -11.90 1.15
CA ARG A 203 1.46 -12.43 -0.04
C ARG A 203 2.28 -12.23 -1.31
N GLY A 204 2.96 -11.09 -1.45
CA GLY A 204 3.93 -10.85 -2.53
C GLY A 204 5.13 -11.81 -2.48
N CYS A 205 5.58 -12.19 -1.28
CA CYS A 205 6.62 -13.19 -1.05
C CYS A 205 6.12 -14.64 -1.16
N ASN A 206 4.85 -14.86 -1.50
CA ASN A 206 4.18 -16.17 -1.49
C ASN A 206 4.14 -16.89 -0.13
N ARG A 207 4.28 -16.16 0.99
CA ARG A 207 4.20 -16.68 2.37
C ARG A 207 2.76 -16.60 2.87
N LEU A 208 1.88 -17.39 2.24
CA LEU A 208 0.41 -17.25 2.38
C LEU A 208 -0.13 -17.67 3.75
N ASP A 209 0.50 -18.66 4.39
CA ASP A 209 0.06 -19.13 5.72
C ASP A 209 0.43 -18.12 6.81
N GLU A 210 1.66 -17.59 6.78
CA GLU A 210 2.10 -16.51 7.67
C GLU A 210 1.24 -15.25 7.51
N ALA A 211 0.90 -14.89 6.27
CA ALA A 211 -0.03 -13.81 5.96
C ALA A 211 -1.40 -13.99 6.64
N ARG A 212 -1.93 -15.23 6.66
CA ARG A 212 -3.23 -15.53 7.27
C ARG A 212 -3.16 -15.51 8.79
N GLU A 213 -2.14 -16.17 9.35
CA GLU A 213 -1.91 -16.24 10.79
C GLU A 213 -1.75 -14.84 11.37
N LEU A 214 -0.95 -13.99 10.72
CA LEU A 214 -0.74 -12.60 11.14
C LEU A 214 -2.04 -11.80 11.24
N LEU A 215 -2.93 -11.89 10.24
CA LEU A 215 -4.22 -11.18 10.28
C LEU A 215 -5.15 -11.75 11.35
N GLU A 216 -5.13 -13.06 11.56
CA GLU A 216 -5.95 -13.70 12.58
C GLU A 216 -5.53 -13.25 13.98
N VAL A 217 -4.22 -13.33 14.26
CA VAL A 217 -3.65 -12.96 15.55
C VAL A 217 -3.79 -11.46 15.83
N GLU A 218 -3.47 -10.60 14.87
CA GLU A 218 -3.35 -9.16 15.17
C GLU A 218 -4.64 -8.35 14.96
N VAL A 219 -5.59 -8.87 14.17
CA VAL A 219 -6.79 -8.11 13.78
C VAL A 219 -8.09 -8.89 14.00
N LEU A 220 -8.25 -10.07 13.39
CA LEU A 220 -9.55 -10.72 13.26
C LEU A 220 -10.04 -11.41 14.55
N SER A 221 -9.12 -11.81 15.43
CA SER A 221 -9.43 -12.39 16.75
C SER A 221 -9.79 -11.33 17.81
N HIS A 222 -9.65 -10.04 17.49
CA HIS A 222 -9.92 -8.94 18.42
C HIS A 222 -11.27 -8.26 18.15
N ASP A 223 -11.80 -7.58 19.17
CA ASP A 223 -13.03 -6.80 19.03
C ASP A 223 -12.81 -5.63 18.05
N ARG A 224 -13.68 -5.54 17.03
CA ARG A 224 -13.62 -4.49 16.01
C ARG A 224 -13.62 -3.06 16.57
N SER A 225 -14.21 -2.82 17.75
CA SER A 225 -14.20 -1.52 18.42
C SER A 225 -12.80 -1.08 18.83
N MET A 226 -11.86 -2.03 18.98
CA MET A 226 -10.46 -1.71 19.28
C MET A 226 -9.79 -0.92 18.15
N PHE A 227 -10.32 -0.95 16.92
CA PHE A 227 -9.84 -0.20 15.75
C PHE A 227 -10.71 1.02 15.42
N LYS A 228 -11.66 1.37 16.29
CA LYS A 228 -12.52 2.55 16.14
C LYS A 228 -12.18 3.63 17.17
N GLY A 229 -12.20 4.89 16.74
CA GLY A 229 -11.96 6.04 17.60
C GLY A 229 -11.33 7.23 16.87
N SER A 230 -11.16 8.34 17.59
CA SER A 230 -10.66 9.62 17.04
C SER A 230 -9.25 9.50 16.42
N HIS A 231 -8.36 8.73 17.05
CA HIS A 231 -6.98 8.56 16.62
C HIS A 231 -6.68 7.13 16.16
N LYS A 232 -7.71 6.39 15.73
CA LYS A 232 -7.57 5.01 15.25
C LYS A 232 -7.86 4.90 13.76
N GLU A 233 -7.32 3.85 13.15
CA GLU A 233 -7.44 3.58 11.72
C GLU A 233 -8.63 2.65 11.44
N ASP A 234 -9.78 3.27 11.17
CA ASP A 234 -11.06 2.58 10.94
C ASP A 234 -11.07 1.64 9.71
N TYR A 235 -10.10 1.79 8.81
CA TYR A 235 -9.94 0.94 7.64
C TYR A 235 -9.25 -0.41 7.93
N VAL A 236 -8.64 -0.60 9.11
CA VAL A 236 -7.83 -1.80 9.42
C VAL A 236 -8.64 -3.10 9.27
N VAL A 237 -9.82 -3.17 9.88
CA VAL A 237 -10.67 -4.36 9.85
C VAL A 237 -11.18 -4.68 8.44
N PRO A 238 -11.80 -3.74 7.68
CA PRO A 238 -12.21 -4.04 6.30
C PRO A 238 -11.03 -4.35 5.39
N ALA A 239 -9.85 -3.75 5.61
CA ALA A 239 -8.64 -4.07 4.87
C ALA A 239 -8.09 -5.47 5.19
N ALA A 240 -8.13 -5.91 6.45
CA ALA A 240 -7.78 -7.27 6.84
C ALA A 240 -8.73 -8.29 6.20
N ILE A 241 -10.04 -8.03 6.20
CA ILE A 241 -11.03 -8.90 5.53
C ILE A 241 -10.72 -8.99 4.02
N HIS A 242 -10.41 -7.87 3.37
CA HIS A 242 -9.98 -7.85 1.97
C HIS A 242 -8.70 -8.66 1.75
N GLU A 243 -7.68 -8.51 2.59
CA GLU A 243 -6.44 -9.28 2.43
C GLU A 243 -6.64 -10.78 2.66
N VAL A 244 -7.55 -11.21 3.56
CA VAL A 244 -7.95 -12.64 3.64
C VAL A 244 -8.53 -13.12 2.31
N ALA A 245 -9.34 -12.28 1.64
CA ALA A 245 -9.89 -12.60 0.32
C ALA A 245 -8.77 -12.72 -0.73
N ALA A 246 -7.86 -11.74 -0.75
CA ALA A 246 -6.72 -11.73 -1.67
C ALA A 246 -5.78 -12.93 -1.47
N THR A 247 -5.56 -13.34 -0.21
CA THR A 247 -4.82 -14.56 0.13
C THR A 247 -5.56 -15.80 -0.36
N ALA A 248 -6.87 -15.93 -0.12
CA ALA A 248 -7.66 -17.04 -0.63
C ALA A 248 -7.62 -17.13 -2.17
N TRP A 249 -7.60 -15.99 -2.86
CA TRP A 249 -7.42 -15.94 -4.31
C TRP A 249 -6.03 -16.41 -4.76
N ALA A 250 -4.96 -16.00 -4.06
CA ALA A 250 -3.61 -16.48 -4.34
C ALA A 250 -3.50 -17.99 -4.16
N GLU A 251 -4.09 -18.53 -3.10
CA GLU A 251 -4.18 -19.97 -2.84
C GLU A 251 -4.94 -20.72 -3.95
N CYS A 252 -6.01 -20.13 -4.49
CA CYS A 252 -6.75 -20.72 -5.62
C CYS A 252 -5.86 -20.94 -6.86
N GLY A 253 -4.88 -20.06 -7.08
CA GLY A 253 -3.91 -20.19 -8.17
C GLY A 253 -2.80 -21.21 -7.90
N GLN A 254 -2.70 -21.72 -6.67
CA GLN A 254 -1.63 -22.60 -6.20
C GLN A 254 -2.22 -23.80 -5.44
N PRO A 255 -2.96 -24.69 -6.11
CA PRO A 255 -3.47 -25.90 -5.47
C PRO A 255 -2.31 -26.79 -4.99
N PRO A 256 -2.46 -27.51 -3.86
CA PRO A 256 -1.46 -28.47 -3.40
C PRO A 256 -1.17 -29.52 -4.49
N ALA A 257 0.11 -29.82 -4.70
CA ALA A 257 0.55 -30.76 -5.74
C ALA A 257 0.08 -32.21 -5.53
N SER A 258 -0.40 -32.55 -4.33
CA SER A 258 -0.92 -33.88 -3.99
C SER A 258 -2.35 -34.12 -4.47
N LEU A 259 -3.07 -33.08 -4.93
CA LEU A 259 -4.46 -33.20 -5.34
C LEU A 259 -4.57 -33.69 -6.78
N ASP A 260 -5.50 -34.62 -7.03
CA ASP A 260 -5.90 -34.96 -8.39
C ASP A 260 -6.72 -33.83 -9.06
N ALA A 261 -7.12 -34.01 -10.31
CA ALA A 261 -7.86 -33.00 -11.06
C ALA A 261 -9.22 -32.64 -10.43
N ALA A 262 -9.95 -33.63 -9.92
CA ALA A 262 -11.26 -33.42 -9.32
C ALA A 262 -11.13 -32.72 -7.95
N GLN A 263 -10.17 -33.16 -7.13
CA GLN A 263 -9.83 -32.54 -5.86
C GLN A 263 -9.30 -31.11 -6.04
N THR A 264 -8.51 -30.87 -7.08
CA THR A 264 -8.04 -29.53 -7.45
C THR A 264 -9.21 -28.62 -7.79
N GLU A 265 -10.19 -29.08 -8.57
CA GLU A 265 -11.37 -28.29 -8.87
C GLU A 265 -12.18 -27.95 -7.61
N VAL A 266 -12.41 -28.93 -6.72
CA VAL A 266 -13.10 -28.72 -5.43
C VAL A 266 -12.34 -27.71 -4.56
N TYR A 267 -11.02 -27.83 -4.49
CA TYR A 267 -10.16 -26.89 -3.77
C TYR A 267 -10.29 -25.47 -4.34
N GLN A 268 -10.17 -25.30 -5.66
CA GLN A 268 -10.29 -23.99 -6.31
C GLN A 268 -11.68 -23.37 -6.10
N ARG A 269 -12.77 -24.16 -6.24
CA ARG A 269 -14.13 -23.70 -5.94
C ARG A 269 -14.28 -23.23 -4.49
N THR A 270 -13.71 -23.97 -3.54
CA THR A 270 -13.72 -23.61 -2.12
C THR A 270 -12.99 -22.29 -1.86
N LYS A 271 -11.82 -22.10 -2.47
CA LYS A 271 -11.04 -20.85 -2.35
C LYS A 271 -11.73 -19.66 -3.01
N VAL A 272 -12.35 -19.85 -4.18
CA VAL A 272 -13.16 -18.81 -4.84
C VAL A 272 -14.35 -18.40 -4.00
N LYS A 273 -15.08 -19.36 -3.42
CA LYS A 273 -16.19 -19.09 -2.51
C LYS A 273 -15.73 -18.29 -1.29
N LYS A 274 -14.65 -18.72 -0.63
CA LYS A 274 -14.05 -18.00 0.51
C LYS A 274 -13.63 -16.57 0.13
N CYS A 275 -13.03 -16.38 -1.05
CA CYS A 275 -12.65 -15.06 -1.55
C CYS A 275 -13.88 -14.17 -1.72
N GLU A 276 -14.93 -14.66 -2.39
CA GLU A 276 -16.17 -13.90 -2.59
C GLU A 276 -16.84 -13.52 -1.28
N GLU A 277 -17.02 -14.47 -0.35
CA GLU A 277 -17.64 -14.21 0.95
C GLU A 277 -16.95 -13.07 1.71
N LYS A 278 -15.61 -13.02 1.65
CA LYS A 278 -14.82 -11.98 2.31
C LYS A 278 -14.89 -10.66 1.55
N LEU A 279 -14.85 -10.66 0.21
CA LEU A 279 -15.03 -9.45 -0.59
C LEU A 279 -16.42 -8.83 -0.38
N GLU A 280 -17.47 -9.66 -0.35
CA GLU A 280 -18.83 -9.20 -0.06
C GLU A 280 -18.95 -8.62 1.34
N LYS A 281 -18.36 -9.28 2.35
CA LYS A 281 -18.30 -8.75 3.71
C LYS A 281 -17.59 -7.40 3.79
N ALA A 282 -16.50 -7.21 3.03
CA ALA A 282 -15.79 -5.93 2.97
C ALA A 282 -16.55 -4.87 2.15
N ARG A 283 -17.33 -5.27 1.14
CA ARG A 283 -18.11 -4.38 0.27
C ARG A 283 -19.23 -3.67 1.03
N VAL A 284 -19.91 -4.39 1.91
CA VAL A 284 -21.04 -3.86 2.71
C VAL A 284 -20.59 -3.30 4.07
N TRP A 285 -19.28 -3.12 4.27
CA TRP A 285 -18.76 -2.51 5.48
C TRP A 285 -19.22 -1.05 5.58
N GLU A 286 -19.34 -0.54 6.81
CA GLU A 286 -19.66 0.87 7.05
C GLU A 286 -18.59 1.79 6.44
N ALA A 287 -18.85 3.10 6.28
CA ALA A 287 -17.87 4.02 5.70
C ALA A 287 -16.59 4.11 6.57
N TYR A 288 -15.43 4.17 5.91
CA TYR A 288 -14.10 4.33 6.53
C TYR A 288 -13.20 5.18 5.63
N VAL A 289 -12.11 5.71 6.18
CA VAL A 289 -11.30 6.76 5.53
C VAL A 289 -10.71 6.37 4.16
N LEU A 290 -10.45 5.07 3.94
CA LEU A 290 -9.88 4.54 2.68
C LEU A 290 -10.89 3.73 1.84
N ASP A 291 -12.18 3.92 2.07
CA ASP A 291 -13.26 3.17 1.41
C ASP A 291 -13.24 3.26 -0.11
N ALA A 292 -12.99 4.43 -0.69
CA ALA A 292 -12.92 4.60 -2.14
C ALA A 292 -11.78 3.77 -2.76
N ARG A 293 -10.64 3.68 -2.05
CA ARG A 293 -9.46 2.96 -2.55
C ARG A 293 -9.64 1.45 -2.42
N MET A 294 -10.19 1.01 -1.29
CA MET A 294 -10.47 -0.41 -1.04
C MET A 294 -11.67 -0.89 -1.87
N GLY A 295 -12.71 -0.08 -1.99
CA GLY A 295 -13.91 -0.34 -2.78
C GLY A 295 -13.61 -0.63 -4.24
N MET A 296 -12.70 0.15 -4.86
CA MET A 296 -12.23 -0.14 -6.22
C MET A 296 -11.60 -1.53 -6.34
N ARG A 297 -10.76 -1.94 -5.36
CA ARG A 297 -10.14 -3.28 -5.37
C ARG A 297 -11.17 -4.38 -5.16
N ILE A 298 -12.10 -4.18 -4.24
CA ILE A 298 -13.18 -5.12 -3.94
C ILE A 298 -14.03 -5.33 -5.19
N GLN A 299 -14.44 -4.26 -5.86
CA GLN A 299 -15.23 -4.33 -7.09
C GLN A 299 -14.47 -5.04 -8.22
N CYS A 300 -13.19 -4.70 -8.44
CA CYS A 300 -12.36 -5.40 -9.42
C CYS A 300 -12.16 -6.89 -9.06
N GLY A 301 -12.02 -7.21 -7.78
CA GLY A 301 -11.93 -8.58 -7.28
C GLY A 301 -13.19 -9.39 -7.59
N LEU A 302 -14.37 -8.85 -7.26
CA LEU A 302 -15.66 -9.49 -7.56
C LEU A 302 -15.86 -9.69 -9.07
N ALA A 303 -15.53 -8.69 -9.88
CA ALA A 303 -15.56 -8.83 -11.34
C ALA A 303 -14.61 -9.93 -11.85
N THR A 304 -13.42 -10.06 -11.24
CA THR A 304 -12.46 -11.12 -11.56
C THR A 304 -13.01 -12.50 -11.20
N LEU A 305 -13.65 -12.66 -10.04
CA LEU A 305 -14.27 -13.93 -9.64
C LEU A 305 -15.42 -14.32 -10.59
N ALA A 306 -16.26 -13.35 -10.98
CA ALA A 306 -17.33 -13.58 -11.95
C ALA A 306 -16.79 -14.05 -13.31
N TRP A 307 -15.75 -13.39 -13.82
CA TRP A 307 -15.06 -13.82 -15.03
C TRP A 307 -14.46 -15.22 -14.89
N TYR A 308 -13.81 -15.52 -13.76
CA TYR A 308 -13.16 -16.79 -13.52
C TYR A 308 -14.15 -17.96 -13.50
N ARG A 309 -15.30 -17.79 -12.83
CA ARG A 309 -16.39 -18.80 -12.84
C ARG A 309 -16.90 -19.08 -14.25
N LYS A 310 -17.11 -18.03 -15.05
CA LYS A 310 -17.51 -18.16 -16.45
C LYS A 310 -16.48 -18.94 -17.26
N LYS A 311 -15.19 -18.63 -17.09
CA LYS A 311 -14.09 -19.33 -17.80
C LYS A 311 -13.98 -20.81 -17.42
N LYS A 312 -14.32 -21.16 -16.17
CA LYS A 312 -14.29 -22.53 -15.66
C LYS A 312 -15.58 -23.32 -15.91
N GLY A 313 -16.63 -22.70 -16.43
CA GLY A 313 -17.94 -23.36 -16.58
C GLY A 313 -18.61 -23.68 -15.23
N TRP A 314 -18.28 -22.93 -14.18
CA TRP A 314 -18.86 -23.11 -12.84
C TRP A 314 -20.14 -22.31 -12.61
N ALA A 315 -20.46 -21.42 -13.54
CA ALA A 315 -21.74 -20.72 -13.54
C ALA A 315 -22.85 -21.72 -13.88
N ALA A 316 -23.86 -21.82 -13.02
CA ALA A 316 -25.18 -22.29 -13.42
C ALA A 316 -25.90 -21.16 -14.17
#